data_AF-A0A3S4HT07-F1
#
_entry.id   AF-A0A3S4HT07-F1
#
_cell.length_a   1.000
_cell.length_b   1.000
_cell.length_c   1.000
_cell.angle_alpha   90.00
_cell.angle_beta   90.00
_cell.angle_gamma   90.00
#
_symmetry.space_group_name_H-M   'P 1'
#
loop_
_entity.id
_entity.type
_entity.pdbx_description
1 polymer ?
#
loop_
_entity_poly.entity_id
_entity_poly.type
_entity_poly.pdbx_seq_one_letter_code
_entity_poly.pdbx_strand_id
1 'polypeptide(L)'
;MLEITPQQGYQRAVVLSAGIHGNETAPIELLNQLVVDLLAGSRRLAVRLLVILGNPAAMRAGKRYLHSDMNRMFGGRHRDFPASGETARALQLEQRVVEFFEQESAARAHYDLHTAIRESCLPRFGILPFQQRPYDPSQLALLDAAELDALVIHRAPGGTFSHFSSEQATAASCTLELGKARPFGDNDLQQFSAINRALQSLVSGEALPARSGAAMRIFQVEKSLIKRSEDFRLHLADDTANFYRFAAGNAGV
;
A
#
# COMPACT_ATOMS: atom_id res chain seq x y z
N MET A 1 0.50 1.00 16.64
CA MET A 1 -0.22 -0.09 15.95
C MET A 1 -1.42 -0.39 16.80
N LEU A 2 -2.58 -0.57 16.18
CA LEU A 2 -3.84 -0.81 16.88
C LEU A 2 -4.46 -2.07 16.29
N GLU A 3 -4.72 -3.06 17.14
CA GLU A 3 -5.48 -4.25 16.76
C GLU A 3 -6.88 -4.15 17.35
N ILE A 4 -7.91 -4.37 16.53
CA ILE A 4 -9.31 -4.37 16.93
C ILE A 4 -9.93 -5.65 16.41
N THR A 5 -10.56 -6.41 17.32
CA THR A 5 -11.19 -7.69 16.99
C THR A 5 -12.69 -7.58 17.25
N PRO A 6 -13.55 -7.99 16.31
CA PRO A 6 -14.99 -8.02 16.55
C PRO A 6 -15.31 -9.02 17.67
N GLN A 7 -16.33 -8.71 18.49
CA GLN A 7 -16.78 -9.61 19.55
C GLN A 7 -17.42 -10.90 18.98
N GLN A 8 -17.97 -10.81 17.78
CA GLN A 8 -18.48 -11.94 17.02
C GLN A 8 -17.36 -12.57 16.19
N GLY A 9 -17.57 -13.80 15.70
CA GLY A 9 -16.63 -14.42 14.76
C GLY A 9 -16.42 -13.58 13.50
N TYR A 10 -15.27 -13.78 12.84
CA TYR A 10 -14.89 -13.08 11.61
C TYR A 10 -14.41 -14.08 10.55
N GLN A 11 -14.50 -13.68 9.28
CA GLN A 11 -14.06 -14.49 8.14
C GLN A 11 -12.84 -13.88 7.43
N ARG A 12 -12.39 -12.70 7.87
CA ARG A 12 -11.19 -12.03 7.34
C ARG A 12 -10.36 -11.41 8.46
N ALA A 13 -9.04 -11.52 8.31
CA ALA A 13 -8.06 -10.74 9.06
C ALA A 13 -7.41 -9.74 8.09
N VAL A 14 -7.47 -8.46 8.42
CA VAL A 14 -7.08 -7.37 7.52
C VAL A 14 -6.02 -6.50 8.20
N VAL A 15 -4.91 -6.29 7.49
CA VAL A 15 -3.92 -5.26 7.83
C VAL A 15 -4.16 -4.05 6.94
N LEU A 16 -4.35 -2.88 7.54
CA LEU A 16 -4.32 -1.60 6.85
C LEU A 16 -3.10 -0.82 7.34
N SER A 17 -2.15 -0.58 6.45
CA SER A 17 -0.95 0.19 6.77
C SER A 17 -0.90 1.49 5.97
N ALA A 18 -0.42 2.55 6.60
CA ALA A 18 -0.19 3.84 5.99
C ALA A 18 1.05 4.51 6.58
N GLY A 19 1.62 5.45 5.83
CA GLY A 19 2.74 6.24 6.30
C GLY A 19 4.01 5.41 6.50
N ILE A 20 4.20 4.37 5.69
CA ILE A 20 5.53 3.73 5.53
C ILE A 20 6.55 4.81 5.12
N HIS A 21 6.14 5.72 4.24
CA HIS A 21 6.79 7.01 4.05
C HIS A 21 6.09 8.11 4.87
N GLY A 22 6.86 8.90 5.62
CA GLY A 22 6.29 9.85 6.57
C GLY A 22 5.58 11.07 5.96
N ASN A 23 5.90 11.43 4.71
CA ASN A 23 5.33 12.60 4.03
C ASN A 23 4.03 12.29 3.26
N GLU A 24 3.53 11.05 3.33
CA GLU A 24 2.37 10.57 2.59
C GLU A 24 1.15 10.55 3.53
N THR A 25 0.55 11.72 3.74
CA THR A 25 -0.34 11.94 4.89
C THR A 25 -1.81 11.65 4.65
N ALA A 26 -2.32 11.73 3.41
CA ALA A 26 -3.74 11.47 3.14
C ALA A 26 -4.20 10.08 3.61
N PRO A 27 -3.47 8.98 3.34
CA PRO A 27 -3.85 7.67 3.86
C PRO A 27 -3.86 7.58 5.39
N ILE A 28 -2.98 8.34 6.05
CA ILE A 28 -2.92 8.38 7.51
C ILE A 28 -4.19 9.02 8.07
N GLU A 29 -4.66 10.10 7.45
CA GLU A 29 -5.91 10.78 7.82
C GLU A 29 -7.14 9.88 7.61
N LEU A 30 -7.18 9.13 6.50
CA LEU A 30 -8.24 8.16 6.23
C LEU A 30 -8.29 7.04 7.28
N LEU A 31 -7.13 6.47 7.63
CA LEU A 31 -7.07 5.44 8.66
C LEU A 31 -7.42 6.00 10.05
N ASN A 32 -7.05 7.25 10.34
CA ASN A 32 -7.45 7.91 11.57
C ASN A 32 -8.98 8.06 11.66
N GLN A 33 -9.63 8.52 10.58
CA GLN A 33 -11.09 8.63 10.54
C GLN A 33 -11.76 7.27 10.73
N LEU A 34 -11.26 6.22 10.06
CA LEU A 34 -11.76 4.86 10.24
C LEU A 34 -11.67 4.40 11.69
N VAL A 35 -10.53 4.60 12.34
CA VAL A 35 -10.32 4.22 13.75
C VAL A 35 -11.26 4.99 14.67
N VAL A 36 -11.41 6.31 14.46
CA VAL A 36 -12.34 7.14 15.23
C VAL A 36 -13.77 6.62 15.12
N ASP A 37 -14.25 6.34 13.90
CA ASP A 37 -15.60 5.82 13.67
C ASP A 37 -15.83 4.46 14.35
N LEU A 38 -14.85 3.56 14.29
CA LEU A 38 -14.91 2.24 14.91
C LEU A 38 -14.96 2.34 16.44
N LEU A 39 -14.11 3.18 17.04
CA LEU A 39 -14.06 3.37 18.49
C LEU A 39 -15.29 4.11 19.03
N ALA A 40 -15.88 5.01 18.22
CA ALA A 40 -17.13 5.68 18.55
C ALA A 40 -18.38 4.78 18.39
N GLY A 41 -18.24 3.61 17.76
CA GLY A 41 -19.36 2.72 17.45
C GLY A 41 -20.28 3.22 16.32
N SER A 42 -19.91 4.30 15.63
CA SER A 42 -20.63 4.79 14.44
C SER A 42 -20.40 3.90 13.21
N ARG A 43 -19.38 3.04 13.27
CA ARG A 43 -19.08 2.04 12.25
C ARG A 43 -18.96 0.65 12.84
N ARG A 44 -19.57 -0.33 12.16
CA ARG A 44 -19.47 -1.74 12.50
C ARG A 44 -18.08 -2.28 12.13
N LEU A 45 -17.53 -3.14 13.00
CA LEU A 45 -16.38 -3.98 12.68
C LEU A 45 -16.84 -5.40 12.34
N ALA A 46 -16.45 -5.93 11.18
CA ALA A 46 -16.75 -7.31 10.75
C ALA A 46 -15.50 -8.16 10.46
N VAL A 47 -14.31 -7.55 10.51
CA VAL A 47 -13.02 -8.20 10.28
C VAL A 47 -12.12 -8.02 11.50
N ARG A 48 -11.24 -8.97 11.77
CA ARG A 48 -10.12 -8.71 12.70
C ARG A 48 -9.17 -7.74 12.01
N LEU A 49 -8.94 -6.58 12.60
CA LEU A 49 -8.27 -5.45 11.95
C LEU A 49 -6.98 -5.08 12.67
N LEU A 50 -5.87 -4.99 11.94
CA LEU A 50 -4.62 -4.38 12.41
C LEU A 50 -4.36 -3.10 11.62
N VAL A 51 -4.38 -1.96 12.30
CA VAL A 51 -4.05 -0.64 11.75
C VAL A 51 -2.61 -0.28 12.10
N ILE A 52 -1.81 0.02 11.07
CA ILE A 52 -0.38 0.32 11.20
C ILE A 52 -0.07 1.72 10.69
N LEU A 53 0.53 2.55 11.55
CA LEU A 53 1.27 3.73 11.14
C LEU A 53 2.75 3.35 10.99
N GLY A 54 3.24 3.37 9.76
CA GLY A 54 4.53 2.81 9.36
C GLY A 54 5.72 3.45 10.07
N ASN A 55 6.05 4.69 9.72
CA ASN A 55 7.22 5.42 10.21
C ASN A 55 6.84 6.72 10.96
N PRO A 56 6.35 6.65 12.22
CA PRO A 56 5.95 7.83 12.98
C PRO A 56 7.05 8.89 13.16
N ALA A 57 8.32 8.48 13.17
CA ALA A 57 9.43 9.42 13.28
C ALA A 57 9.56 10.29 12.02
N ALA A 58 9.48 9.68 10.83
CA ALA A 58 9.46 10.41 9.57
C ALA A 58 8.18 11.24 9.40
N MET A 59 7.03 10.74 9.87
CA MET A 59 5.75 11.48 9.88
C MET A 59 5.87 12.79 10.65
N ARG A 60 6.37 12.74 11.90
CA ARG A 60 6.59 13.94 12.72
C ARG A 60 7.56 14.92 12.09
N ALA A 61 8.52 14.43 11.32
CA ALA A 61 9.48 15.27 10.61
C ALA A 61 8.96 15.79 9.25
N GLY A 62 7.78 15.35 8.77
CA GLY A 62 7.27 15.68 7.44
C GLY A 62 8.16 15.17 6.30
N LYS A 63 8.96 14.12 6.54
CA LYS A 63 9.93 13.57 5.58
C LYS A 63 9.48 12.21 5.07
N ARG A 64 9.94 11.84 3.86
CA ARG A 64 9.73 10.49 3.32
C ARG A 64 10.31 9.41 4.23
N TYR A 65 11.56 9.59 4.61
CA TYR A 65 12.30 8.78 5.57
C TYR A 65 13.38 9.66 6.22
N LEU A 66 13.97 9.21 7.33
CA LEU A 66 15.02 9.90 8.05
C LEU A 66 16.42 9.46 7.60
N HIS A 67 16.64 8.16 7.38
CA HIS A 67 17.94 7.60 7.00
C HIS A 67 17.84 6.79 5.70
N SER A 68 16.83 5.94 5.54
CA SER A 68 16.70 5.07 4.38
C SER A 68 15.25 4.64 4.14
N ASP A 69 14.92 4.34 2.89
CA ASP A 69 13.57 3.99 2.47
C ASP A 69 13.13 2.62 3.05
N MET A 70 12.22 2.65 4.02
CA MET A 70 11.72 1.46 4.70
C MET A 70 10.98 0.51 3.74
N ASN A 71 10.36 1.01 2.67
CA ASN A 71 9.66 0.17 1.68
C ASN A 71 10.62 -0.54 0.70
N ARG A 72 11.91 -0.58 1.03
CA ARG A 72 12.96 -1.39 0.39
C ARG A 72 13.52 -2.46 1.32
N MET A 73 13.13 -2.44 2.60
CA MET A 73 13.77 -3.20 3.68
C MET A 73 12.99 -4.44 4.11
N PHE A 74 11.76 -4.64 3.63
CA PHE A 74 10.94 -5.77 4.05
C PHE A 74 11.41 -7.10 3.42
N GLY A 75 11.03 -8.21 4.07
CA GLY A 75 11.54 -9.54 3.76
C GLY A 75 12.96 -9.78 4.28
N GLY A 76 13.28 -9.24 5.47
CA GLY A 76 14.61 -9.39 6.08
C GLY A 76 15.72 -8.50 5.48
N ARG A 77 15.41 -7.73 4.43
CA ARG A 77 16.36 -6.85 3.72
C ARG A 77 16.82 -5.66 4.55
N HIS A 78 16.15 -5.35 5.66
CA HIS A 78 16.58 -4.35 6.63
C HIS A 78 18.00 -4.61 7.16
N ARG A 79 18.48 -5.87 7.07
CA ARG A 79 19.84 -6.28 7.43
C ARG A 79 20.91 -5.82 6.42
N ASP A 80 20.51 -5.47 5.21
CA ASP A 80 21.39 -4.97 4.14
C ASP A 80 21.61 -3.45 4.23
N PHE A 81 20.98 -2.78 5.20
CA PHE A 81 21.07 -1.34 5.42
C PHE A 81 21.84 -1.03 6.71
N PRO A 82 22.50 0.13 6.80
CA PRO A 82 23.07 0.60 8.06
C PRO A 82 22.01 0.66 9.17
N ALA A 83 22.40 0.26 10.38
CA ALA A 83 21.51 0.26 11.53
C ALA A 83 20.94 1.67 11.77
N SER A 84 19.62 1.76 11.85
CA SER A 84 18.89 3.01 12.06
C SER A 84 17.54 2.75 12.72
N GLY A 85 16.81 3.82 13.04
CA GLY A 85 15.43 3.69 13.51
C GLY A 85 14.52 2.99 12.49
N GLU A 86 14.80 3.14 11.20
CA GLU A 86 14.01 2.53 10.12
C GLU A 86 14.26 1.04 9.97
N THR A 87 15.51 0.59 10.11
CA THR A 87 15.80 -0.86 10.08
C THR A 87 15.18 -1.57 11.29
N ALA A 88 15.25 -0.96 12.48
CA ALA A 88 14.60 -1.47 13.67
C ALA A 88 13.06 -1.48 13.53
N ARG A 89 12.51 -0.43 12.93
CA ARG A 89 11.06 -0.33 12.69
C ARG A 89 10.58 -1.35 11.65
N ALA A 90 11.31 -1.57 10.56
CA ALA A 90 10.98 -2.59 9.57
C ALA A 90 10.87 -3.97 10.21
N LEU A 91 11.87 -4.38 11.00
CA LEU A 91 11.86 -5.64 11.74
C LEU A 91 10.65 -5.76 12.68
N GLN A 92 10.35 -4.69 13.43
CA GLN A 92 9.19 -4.67 14.32
C GLN A 92 7.87 -4.85 13.57
N LEU A 93 7.72 -4.21 12.40
CA LEU A 93 6.52 -4.34 11.57
C LEU A 93 6.39 -5.74 10.97
N GLU A 94 7.51 -6.33 10.53
CA GLU A 94 7.54 -7.72 10.04
C GLU A 94 7.05 -8.69 11.11
N GLN A 95 7.63 -8.64 12.31
CA GLN A 95 7.25 -9.47 13.45
C GLN A 95 5.76 -9.34 13.76
N ARG A 96 5.27 -8.10 13.86
CA ARG A 96 3.87 -7.86 14.22
C ARG A 96 2.88 -8.38 13.18
N VAL A 97 3.20 -8.28 11.89
CA VAL A 97 2.35 -8.81 10.82
C VAL A 97 2.35 -10.34 10.80
N VAL A 98 3.50 -10.97 11.05
CA VAL A 98 3.58 -12.43 11.20
C VAL A 98 2.73 -12.88 12.38
N GLU A 99 2.93 -12.29 13.57
CA GLU A 99 2.14 -12.59 14.78
C GLU A 99 0.64 -12.36 14.55
N PHE A 100 0.27 -11.31 13.81
CA PHE A 100 -1.13 -11.03 13.51
C PHE A 100 -1.77 -12.12 12.64
N PHE A 101 -1.06 -12.65 11.66
CA PHE A 101 -1.56 -13.71 10.78
C PHE A 101 -1.25 -15.13 11.26
N GLU A 102 -0.51 -15.29 12.35
CA GLU A 102 -0.15 -16.58 12.91
C GLU A 102 -1.39 -17.34 13.40
N GLN A 103 -1.49 -18.63 13.08
CA GLN A 103 -2.66 -19.49 13.35
C GLN A 103 -4.02 -18.95 12.85
N GLU A 104 -4.02 -17.95 11.97
CA GLU A 104 -5.25 -17.38 11.44
C GLU A 104 -5.88 -18.31 10.40
N SER A 105 -7.15 -18.67 10.61
CA SER A 105 -7.95 -19.51 9.71
C SER A 105 -8.83 -18.68 8.75
N ALA A 106 -9.01 -17.38 9.06
CA ALA A 106 -9.69 -16.43 8.20
C ALA A 106 -8.87 -16.06 6.95
N ALA A 107 -9.55 -15.52 5.93
CA ALA A 107 -8.88 -14.98 4.76
C ALA A 107 -8.01 -13.76 5.15
N ARG A 108 -6.76 -13.73 4.66
CA ARG A 108 -5.75 -12.74 5.06
C ARG A 108 -5.62 -11.67 3.98
N ALA A 109 -5.71 -10.40 4.36
CA ALA A 109 -5.52 -9.29 3.44
C ALA A 109 -4.61 -8.20 4.01
N HIS A 110 -3.81 -7.55 3.16
CA HIS A 110 -2.97 -6.44 3.57
C HIS A 110 -2.95 -5.33 2.50
N TYR A 111 -3.48 -4.16 2.85
CA TYR A 111 -3.45 -2.98 1.99
C TYR A 111 -2.48 -1.97 2.59
N ASP A 112 -1.43 -1.68 1.83
CA ASP A 112 -0.38 -0.74 2.17
C ASP A 112 -0.61 0.55 1.35
N LEU A 113 -1.12 1.59 2.01
CA LEU A 113 -1.59 2.81 1.36
C LEU A 113 -0.50 3.88 1.32
N HIS A 114 -0.25 4.38 0.11
CA HIS A 114 0.77 5.36 -0.25
C HIS A 114 0.16 6.50 -1.07
N THR A 115 0.93 7.57 -1.18
CA THR A 115 0.71 8.63 -2.17
C THR A 115 2.01 8.95 -2.86
N ALA A 116 1.96 9.28 -4.15
CA ALA A 116 3.13 9.55 -4.94
C ALA A 116 3.61 11.00 -4.78
N ILE A 117 4.93 11.19 -4.87
CA ILE A 117 5.55 12.51 -5.05
C ILE A 117 5.53 12.90 -6.54
N ARG A 118 5.67 11.91 -7.43
CA ARG A 118 5.67 12.11 -8.89
C ARG A 118 4.25 12.14 -9.43
N GLU A 119 4.05 12.98 -10.45
CA GLU A 119 2.82 12.97 -11.23
C GLU A 119 2.63 11.62 -11.94
N SER A 120 1.38 11.30 -12.27
CA SER A 120 1.04 10.07 -12.98
C SER A 120 -0.05 10.31 -14.00
N CYS A 121 0.10 9.70 -15.18
CA CYS A 121 -0.99 9.61 -16.15
C CYS A 121 -2.15 8.73 -15.66
N LEU A 122 -1.90 7.86 -14.67
CA LEU A 122 -2.88 7.00 -13.98
C LEU A 122 -2.79 7.30 -12.48
N PRO A 123 -3.44 8.38 -12.00
CA PRO A 123 -3.20 8.92 -10.67
C PRO A 123 -3.38 7.92 -9.52
N ARG A 124 -4.32 6.98 -9.66
CA ARG A 124 -4.62 5.97 -8.65
C ARG A 124 -4.33 4.58 -9.19
N PHE A 125 -3.38 3.88 -8.60
CA PHE A 125 -3.04 2.54 -9.07
C PHE A 125 -2.62 1.62 -7.93
N GLY A 126 -2.85 0.32 -8.13
CA GLY A 126 -2.39 -0.73 -7.23
C GLY A 126 -1.16 -1.42 -7.79
N ILE A 127 -0.28 -1.87 -6.91
CA ILE A 127 0.86 -2.70 -7.23
C ILE A 127 0.66 -4.05 -6.55
N LEU A 128 0.40 -5.07 -7.38
CA LEU A 128 0.29 -6.45 -6.95
C LEU A 128 1.69 -7.06 -6.84
N PRO A 129 2.07 -7.58 -5.66
CA PRO A 129 3.39 -8.17 -5.47
C PRO A 129 3.51 -9.47 -6.26
N PHE A 130 4.73 -9.76 -6.72
CA PHE A 130 5.00 -11.04 -7.36
C PHE A 130 4.62 -12.21 -6.45
N GLN A 131 3.88 -13.17 -7.00
CA GLN A 131 3.58 -14.46 -6.40
C GLN A 131 3.26 -15.50 -7.49
N GLN A 132 3.40 -16.78 -7.16
CA GLN A 132 3.08 -17.89 -8.08
C GLN A 132 1.62 -18.35 -7.97
N ARG A 133 0.93 -17.98 -6.89
CA ARG A 133 -0.48 -18.31 -6.66
C ARG A 133 -1.37 -17.38 -7.48
N PRO A 134 -2.59 -17.82 -7.88
CA PRO A 134 -3.60 -16.92 -8.40
C PRO A 134 -3.90 -15.78 -7.42
N TYR A 135 -4.21 -14.59 -7.96
CA TYR A 135 -4.68 -13.48 -7.14
C TYR A 135 -6.11 -13.73 -6.66
N ASP A 136 -6.39 -13.29 -5.43
CA ASP A 136 -7.69 -13.51 -4.79
C ASP A 136 -8.79 -12.71 -5.50
N PRO A 137 -9.89 -13.34 -5.96
CA PRO A 137 -10.97 -12.64 -6.65
C PRO A 137 -11.64 -11.55 -5.81
N SER A 138 -11.73 -11.73 -4.49
CA SER A 138 -12.32 -10.73 -3.58
C SER A 138 -11.39 -9.52 -3.40
N GLN A 139 -10.07 -9.73 -3.45
CA GLN A 139 -9.11 -8.64 -3.52
C GLN A 139 -9.28 -7.85 -4.82
N LEU A 140 -9.36 -8.52 -5.97
CA LEU A 140 -9.53 -7.85 -7.26
C LEU A 140 -10.85 -7.05 -7.31
N ALA A 141 -11.93 -7.59 -6.76
CA ALA A 141 -13.21 -6.89 -6.63
C ALA A 141 -13.12 -5.63 -5.75
N LEU A 142 -12.37 -5.69 -4.64
CA LEU A 142 -12.12 -4.51 -3.79
C LEU A 142 -11.34 -3.43 -4.54
N LEU A 143 -10.29 -3.83 -5.26
CA LEU A 143 -9.45 -2.91 -6.03
C LEU A 143 -10.24 -2.23 -7.17
N ASP A 144 -11.17 -2.95 -7.79
CA ASP A 144 -12.08 -2.39 -8.77
C ASP A 144 -13.08 -1.39 -8.15
N ALA A 145 -13.68 -1.77 -7.01
CA ALA A 145 -14.61 -0.93 -6.24
C ALA A 145 -13.95 0.32 -5.66
N ALA A 146 -12.64 0.29 -5.43
CA ALA A 146 -11.83 1.44 -5.04
C ALA A 146 -11.58 2.45 -6.17
N GLU A 147 -12.12 2.19 -7.37
CA GLU A 147 -11.97 3.01 -8.57
C GLU A 147 -10.52 3.29 -8.98
N LEU A 148 -9.63 2.30 -8.81
CA LEU A 148 -8.25 2.42 -9.30
C LEU A 148 -8.24 2.56 -10.82
N ASP A 149 -7.35 3.41 -11.33
CA ASP A 149 -7.15 3.63 -12.76
C ASP A 149 -6.34 2.48 -13.38
N ALA A 150 -5.47 1.85 -12.58
CA ALA A 150 -4.65 0.73 -13.01
C ALA A 150 -4.24 -0.25 -11.90
N LEU A 151 -3.87 -1.47 -12.31
CA LEU A 151 -3.09 -2.42 -11.54
C LEU A 151 -1.79 -2.74 -12.25
N VAL A 152 -0.70 -2.83 -11.50
CA VAL A 152 0.63 -3.21 -11.97
C VAL A 152 1.03 -4.52 -11.29
N ILE A 153 1.31 -5.54 -12.10
CA ILE A 153 1.73 -6.86 -11.61
C ILE A 153 3.26 -6.94 -11.67
N HIS A 154 3.90 -7.11 -10.50
CA HIS A 154 5.34 -7.38 -10.42
C HIS A 154 5.69 -8.79 -10.90
N ARG A 155 6.83 -8.94 -11.57
CA ARG A 155 7.36 -10.23 -12.06
C ARG A 155 8.48 -10.82 -11.20
N ALA A 156 8.94 -10.11 -10.19
CA ALA A 156 10.02 -10.56 -9.30
C ALA A 156 9.75 -10.15 -7.85
N PRO A 157 10.29 -10.89 -6.86
CA PRO A 157 10.26 -10.52 -5.46
C PRO A 157 10.78 -9.10 -5.20
N GLY A 158 10.19 -8.42 -4.22
CA GLY A 158 10.52 -7.03 -3.88
C GLY A 158 10.75 -6.82 -2.38
N GLY A 159 11.33 -5.68 -2.01
CA GLY A 159 11.52 -5.29 -0.61
C GLY A 159 10.35 -4.52 0.01
N THR A 160 9.15 -4.61 -0.59
CA THR A 160 7.97 -3.84 -0.15
C THR A 160 7.21 -4.56 0.95
N PHE A 161 6.44 -3.80 1.74
CA PHE A 161 5.67 -4.36 2.85
C PHE A 161 4.54 -5.28 2.38
N SER A 162 3.87 -4.89 1.28
CA SER A 162 2.87 -5.72 0.60
C SER A 162 3.48 -7.05 0.14
N HIS A 163 4.65 -7.04 -0.50
CA HIS A 163 5.33 -8.27 -0.92
C HIS A 163 5.68 -9.18 0.26
N PHE A 164 6.24 -8.63 1.34
CA PHE A 164 6.52 -9.39 2.56
C PHE A 164 5.28 -10.12 3.09
N SER A 165 4.15 -9.44 3.19
CA SER A 165 2.91 -10.07 3.68
C SER A 165 2.35 -11.14 2.74
N SER A 166 2.50 -10.97 1.42
CA SER A 166 2.16 -12.01 0.44
C SER A 166 3.04 -13.25 0.60
N GLU A 167 4.34 -13.05 0.74
CA GLU A 167 5.32 -14.12 0.81
C GLU A 167 5.24 -14.88 2.13
N GLN A 168 5.28 -14.17 3.26
CA GLN A 168 5.43 -14.75 4.59
C GLN A 168 4.11 -15.20 5.20
N ALA A 169 3.01 -14.51 4.89
CA ALA A 169 1.70 -14.77 5.51
C ALA A 169 0.63 -15.22 4.52
N THR A 170 0.99 -15.42 3.24
CA THR A 170 0.04 -15.78 2.17
C THR A 170 -1.14 -14.82 2.06
N ALA A 171 -0.95 -13.54 2.43
CA ALA A 171 -1.99 -12.54 2.43
C ALA A 171 -2.25 -11.99 1.02
N ALA A 172 -3.53 -11.82 0.68
CA ALA A 172 -3.93 -11.04 -0.48
C ALA A 172 -3.52 -9.57 -0.23
N SER A 173 -2.42 -9.14 -0.82
CA SER A 173 -1.79 -7.86 -0.52
C SER A 173 -1.57 -6.98 -1.74
N CYS A 174 -1.61 -5.66 -1.52
CA CYS A 174 -1.47 -4.66 -2.56
C CYS A 174 -0.87 -3.39 -1.97
N THR A 175 0.11 -2.80 -2.65
CA THR A 175 0.50 -1.41 -2.39
C THR A 175 -0.41 -0.50 -3.22
N LEU A 176 -1.05 0.47 -2.58
CA LEU A 176 -2.00 1.39 -3.21
C LEU A 176 -1.38 2.77 -3.31
N GLU A 177 -1.19 3.28 -4.53
CA GLU A 177 -0.74 4.64 -4.79
C GLU A 177 -1.97 5.48 -5.12
N LEU A 178 -2.37 6.37 -4.21
CA LEU A 178 -3.72 6.94 -4.19
C LEU A 178 -3.81 8.40 -4.66
N GLY A 179 -2.75 8.93 -5.26
CA GLY A 179 -2.67 10.32 -5.70
C GLY A 179 -1.44 11.02 -5.16
N LYS A 180 -1.50 12.34 -5.02
CA LYS A 180 -0.33 13.17 -4.69
C LYS A 180 -0.15 13.36 -3.18
N ALA A 181 1.10 13.23 -2.71
CA ALA A 181 1.47 13.49 -1.33
C ALA A 181 1.32 14.99 -0.98
N ARG A 182 0.64 15.29 0.12
CA ARG A 182 0.56 16.63 0.72
C ARG A 182 0.82 16.54 2.23
N PRO A 183 1.14 17.67 2.91
CA PRO A 183 1.21 17.72 4.36
C PRO A 183 -0.14 17.43 5.03
N PHE A 184 -0.12 17.11 6.32
CA PHE A 184 -1.34 16.95 7.11
C PHE A 184 -2.20 18.22 7.06
N GLY A 185 -3.51 18.04 6.93
CA GLY A 185 -4.49 19.14 6.84
C GLY A 185 -4.65 19.74 5.45
N ASP A 186 -3.73 19.47 4.51
CA ASP A 186 -3.77 20.00 3.14
C ASP A 186 -4.32 18.98 2.12
N ASN A 187 -4.68 17.77 2.56
CA ASN A 187 -5.26 16.76 1.69
C ASN A 187 -6.73 17.05 1.43
N ASP A 188 -7.10 17.09 0.15
CA ASP A 188 -8.50 17.02 -0.25
C ASP A 188 -8.95 15.55 -0.22
N LEU A 189 -9.52 15.14 0.91
CA LEU A 189 -9.97 13.76 1.14
C LEU A 189 -11.09 13.32 0.19
N GLN A 190 -11.77 14.23 -0.51
CA GLN A 190 -12.79 13.86 -1.49
C GLN A 190 -12.19 13.09 -2.68
N GLN A 191 -10.93 13.37 -3.03
CA GLN A 191 -10.17 12.67 -4.07
C GLN A 191 -9.93 11.19 -3.71
N PHE A 192 -10.02 10.84 -2.43
CA PHE A 192 -9.82 9.50 -1.89
C PHE A 192 -11.14 8.81 -1.51
N SER A 193 -12.29 9.40 -1.85
CA SER A 193 -13.60 8.91 -1.42
C SER A 193 -13.94 7.50 -1.91
N ALA A 194 -13.51 7.12 -3.12
CA ALA A 194 -13.75 5.78 -3.66
C ALA A 194 -13.00 4.69 -2.87
N ILE A 195 -11.68 4.83 -2.70
CA ILE A 195 -10.88 3.89 -1.91
C ILE A 195 -11.32 3.88 -0.44
N ASN A 196 -11.65 5.04 0.14
CA ASN A 196 -12.14 5.12 1.51
C ASN A 196 -13.44 4.33 1.69
N ARG A 197 -14.42 4.49 0.79
CA ARG A 197 -15.65 3.71 0.81
C ARG A 197 -15.39 2.21 0.65
N ALA A 198 -14.55 1.81 -0.30
CA ALA A 198 -14.23 0.40 -0.51
C ALA A 198 -13.59 -0.26 0.73
N LEU A 199 -12.60 0.41 1.35
CA LEU A 199 -11.96 -0.08 2.57
C LEU A 199 -12.93 -0.11 3.77
N GLN A 200 -13.78 0.90 3.90
CA GLN A 200 -14.83 0.93 4.92
C GLN A 200 -15.83 -0.21 4.74
N SER A 201 -16.28 -0.49 3.52
CA SER A 201 -17.17 -1.62 3.24
C SER A 201 -16.51 -2.96 3.54
N LEU A 202 -15.22 -3.12 3.21
CA LEU A 202 -14.44 -4.30 3.60
C LEU A 202 -14.41 -4.48 5.12
N VAL A 203 -14.05 -3.44 5.87
CA VAL A 203 -13.92 -3.50 7.34
C VAL A 203 -15.27 -3.74 8.01
N SER A 204 -16.35 -3.20 7.43
CA SER A 204 -17.72 -3.29 7.97
C SER A 204 -18.47 -4.55 7.51
N GLY A 205 -17.89 -5.32 6.56
CA GLY A 205 -18.53 -6.50 5.99
C GLY A 205 -19.73 -6.16 5.11
N GLU A 206 -19.74 -4.98 4.51
CA GLU A 206 -20.80 -4.46 3.65
C GLU A 206 -20.56 -4.84 2.18
N ALA A 207 -21.59 -4.70 1.35
CA ALA A 207 -21.44 -4.84 -0.10
C ALA A 207 -20.47 -3.79 -0.64
N LEU A 208 -19.57 -4.20 -1.53
CA LEU A 208 -18.66 -3.28 -2.18
C LEU A 208 -19.43 -2.31 -3.10
N PRO A 209 -19.04 -1.03 -3.16
CA PRO A 209 -19.64 -0.10 -4.10
C PRO A 209 -19.35 -0.55 -5.54
N ALA A 210 -20.32 -0.36 -6.44
CA ALA A 210 -20.10 -0.58 -7.86
C ALA A 210 -19.16 0.51 -8.42
N ARG A 211 -18.22 0.11 -9.27
CA ARG A 211 -17.39 1.05 -10.04
C ARG A 211 -18.27 1.90 -10.95
N SER A 212 -18.06 3.21 -10.93
CA SER A 212 -18.78 4.14 -11.80
C SER A 212 -17.96 4.60 -13.02
N GLY A 213 -16.63 4.53 -12.94
CA GLY A 213 -15.72 5.02 -13.97
C GLY A 213 -15.30 4.00 -15.03
N ALA A 214 -14.43 4.44 -15.95
CA ALA A 214 -13.83 3.60 -17.00
C ALA A 214 -13.14 2.37 -16.42
N ALA A 215 -13.09 1.25 -17.16
CA ALA A 215 -12.47 0.01 -16.68
C ALA A 215 -11.02 0.19 -16.20
N MET A 216 -10.67 -0.51 -15.12
CA MET A 216 -9.31 -0.54 -14.59
C MET A 216 -8.34 -1.18 -15.59
N ARG A 217 -7.20 -0.53 -15.85
CA ARG A 217 -6.17 -1.04 -16.78
C ARG A 217 -5.20 -1.98 -16.07
N ILE A 218 -4.86 -3.10 -16.69
CA ILE A 218 -3.91 -4.06 -16.12
C ILE A 218 -2.59 -3.96 -16.87
N PHE A 219 -1.50 -3.78 -16.11
CA PHE A 219 -0.13 -3.73 -16.60
C PHE A 219 0.68 -4.85 -15.95
N GLN A 220 1.69 -5.32 -16.67
CA GLN A 220 2.69 -6.22 -16.14
C GLN A 220 4.07 -5.58 -16.33
N VAL A 221 4.91 -5.64 -15.30
CA VAL A 221 6.27 -5.11 -15.38
C VAL A 221 7.07 -5.95 -16.36
N GLU A 222 7.52 -5.41 -17.48
CA GLU A 222 8.31 -6.17 -18.46
C GLU A 222 9.77 -6.30 -18.03
N LYS A 223 10.40 -5.19 -17.64
CA LYS A 223 11.80 -5.13 -17.25
C LYS A 223 12.02 -4.07 -16.17
N SER A 224 12.92 -4.37 -15.24
CA SER A 224 13.42 -3.38 -14.27
C SER A 224 14.75 -2.81 -14.73
N LEU A 225 14.88 -1.49 -14.68
CA LEU A 225 16.15 -0.80 -14.90
C LEU A 225 16.82 -0.63 -13.53
N ILE A 226 17.94 -1.34 -13.32
CA ILE A 226 18.69 -1.32 -12.06
C ILE A 226 19.93 -0.47 -12.27
N LYS A 227 20.04 0.64 -11.55
CA LYS A 227 21.26 1.46 -11.52
C LYS A 227 22.39 0.63 -10.88
N ARG A 228 23.47 0.35 -11.63
CA ARG A 228 24.63 -0.43 -11.16
C ARG A 228 25.91 0.40 -11.00
N SER A 229 25.95 1.62 -11.54
CA SER A 229 27.08 2.53 -11.47
C SER A 229 26.62 3.98 -11.40
N GLU A 230 27.52 4.87 -10.99
CA GLU A 230 27.27 6.33 -10.98
C GLU A 230 27.23 6.96 -12.38
N ASP A 231 27.80 6.28 -13.37
CA ASP A 231 27.78 6.69 -14.78
C ASP A 231 26.43 6.43 -15.45
N PHE A 232 25.52 5.70 -14.81
CA PHE A 232 24.18 5.49 -15.33
C PHE A 232 23.46 6.83 -15.51
N ARG A 233 22.95 7.05 -16.72
CA ARG A 233 22.10 8.19 -17.08
C ARG A 233 20.78 7.65 -17.61
N LEU A 234 19.69 8.26 -17.17
CA LEU A 234 18.36 8.01 -17.70
C LEU A 234 17.99 9.21 -18.56
N HIS A 235 17.66 9.00 -19.82
CA HIS A 235 17.34 10.07 -20.76
C HIS A 235 15.85 10.45 -20.67
N LEU A 236 15.39 10.75 -19.45
CA LEU A 236 14.04 11.18 -19.14
C LEU A 236 14.10 12.47 -18.34
N ALA A 237 13.15 13.38 -18.58
CA ALA A 237 13.02 14.57 -17.76
C ALA A 237 12.66 14.16 -16.32
N ASP A 238 13.18 14.89 -15.33
CA ASP A 238 12.98 14.57 -13.90
C ASP A 238 11.50 14.55 -13.48
N ASP A 239 10.66 15.27 -14.22
CA ASP A 239 9.21 15.40 -14.04
C ASP A 239 8.39 14.42 -14.89
N THR A 240 9.03 13.46 -15.57
CA THR A 240 8.33 12.45 -16.37
C THR A 240 7.33 11.69 -15.49
N ALA A 241 6.05 11.78 -15.85
CA ALA A 241 4.96 11.17 -15.10
C ALA A 241 5.03 9.62 -15.14
N ASN A 242 4.59 8.98 -14.06
CA ASN A 242 4.34 7.55 -14.05
C ASN A 242 3.32 7.17 -15.14
N PHE A 243 3.51 6.00 -15.77
CA PHE A 243 2.74 5.52 -16.94
C PHE A 243 2.85 6.40 -18.20
N TYR A 244 3.90 7.22 -18.31
CA TYR A 244 4.24 7.86 -19.58
C TYR A 244 4.49 6.82 -20.67
N ARG A 245 3.86 7.02 -21.83
CA ARG A 245 4.00 6.12 -22.98
C ARG A 245 5.16 6.57 -23.86
N PHE A 246 6.16 5.72 -24.00
CA PHE A 246 7.24 5.92 -24.95
C PHE A 246 6.80 5.59 -26.39
N ALA A 247 7.24 6.42 -27.34
CA ALA A 247 7.10 6.11 -28.76
C ALA A 247 8.05 4.95 -29.14
N ALA A 248 7.64 4.12 -30.09
CA ALA A 248 8.48 3.03 -30.59
C ALA A 248 9.81 3.60 -31.12
N GLY A 249 10.95 3.05 -30.65
CA GLY A 249 12.29 3.52 -31.00
C GLY A 249 12.92 4.54 -30.04
N ASN A 250 12.14 5.18 -29.15
CA ASN A 250 12.62 6.09 -28.11
C ASN A 250 12.47 5.47 -26.72
N ALA A 251 13.13 4.33 -26.48
CA ALA A 251 13.33 3.86 -25.12
C ALA A 251 14.40 4.77 -24.51
N GLY A 252 14.04 5.66 -23.58
CA GLY A 252 14.94 6.63 -22.94
C GLY A 252 16.00 6.01 -22.00
N VAL A 253 16.65 4.94 -22.46
CA VAL A 253 17.79 4.27 -21.85
C VAL A 253 19.01 4.47 -22.73
#